data_AF-A0A286CXY2-F1
#
_entry.id   AF-A0A286CXY2-F1
#
_cell.length_a   1.000
_cell.length_b   1.000
_cell.length_c   1.000
_cell.angle_alpha   90.00
_cell.angle_beta   90.00
_cell.angle_gamma   90.00
#
_symmetry.space_group_name_H-M   'P 1'
#
loop_
_entity.id
_entity.type
_entity.pdbx_description
1 polymer ?
#
loop_
_entity_poly.entity_id
_entity_poly.type
_entity_poly.pdbx_seq_one_letter_code
_entity_poly.pdbx_strand_id
1 'polypeptide(L)'
;MTNNRSTAQAGHVQAGHTLDQEAAALPLADLLTPRTVAEADDALALIAARLEPANDAVAAHAESRDDALLAGTEAEHDAHGQRLADEARRLTVAAERLAIRRAELVATEERAHAERDVQAGRDAAQRAEDRTLKYQGLAHQLAEVLAELPELHAQVERARRIARQHDLSADGLVLPHETRSRPAEFEEVEVEVVQHGPRVTDGEGRRLGAGPDDPIARFHRTESRMIRPQVTAANLTAARIELPAIDGGAAIVSQGPDRR
;
A
#
# COMPACT_ATOMS: atom_id res chain seq x y z
N MET A 1 -39.82 50.76 61.35
CA MET A 1 -41.03 50.91 60.50
C MET A 1 -40.64 51.72 59.28
N THR A 2 -40.81 51.14 58.07
CA THR A 2 -41.11 51.78 56.75
C THR A 2 -40.26 53.01 56.31
N ASN A 3 -39.69 53.12 55.11
CA ASN A 3 -40.14 52.63 53.81
C ASN A 3 -39.04 52.71 52.73
N ASN A 4 -39.11 51.77 51.80
CA ASN A 4 -38.44 51.75 50.49
C ASN A 4 -39.09 52.74 49.50
N ARG A 5 -38.29 53.24 48.54
CA ARG A 5 -38.58 53.53 47.10
C ARG A 5 -37.31 54.19 46.51
N SER A 6 -36.46 53.50 45.75
CA SER A 6 -36.58 53.04 44.35
C SER A 6 -36.97 54.13 43.35
N THR A 7 -35.97 54.63 42.63
CA THR A 7 -36.09 55.17 41.27
C THR A 7 -34.84 54.76 40.50
N ALA A 8 -35.03 53.82 39.56
CA ALA A 8 -34.06 53.43 38.56
C ALA A 8 -33.91 54.58 37.54
N GLN A 9 -32.66 54.90 37.19
CA GLN A 9 -32.35 55.79 36.08
C GLN A 9 -31.51 55.00 35.09
N ALA A 10 -32.10 54.75 33.93
CA ALA A 10 -31.52 54.02 32.82
C ALA A 10 -30.30 54.77 32.29
N GLY A 11 -29.12 54.16 32.41
CA GLY A 11 -27.91 54.59 31.73
C GLY A 11 -27.99 54.18 30.27
N HIS A 12 -27.94 55.19 29.38
CA HIS A 12 -27.79 55.03 27.94
C HIS A 12 -26.63 54.08 27.61
N VAL A 13 -26.95 53.00 26.89
CA VAL A 13 -25.95 52.20 26.17
C VAL A 13 -25.51 53.04 24.97
N GLN A 14 -24.30 53.57 25.07
CA GLN A 14 -23.64 54.32 24.02
C GLN A 14 -23.22 53.33 22.92
N ALA A 15 -24.08 53.14 21.93
CA ALA A 15 -23.74 52.51 20.67
C ALA A 15 -22.77 53.43 19.93
N GLY A 16 -21.49 53.11 20.01
CA GLY A 16 -20.41 53.92 19.46
C GLY A 16 -19.10 53.16 19.49
N HIS A 17 -19.10 51.91 19.01
CA HIS A 17 -17.85 51.29 18.55
C HIS A 17 -17.54 51.85 17.17
N THR A 18 -16.92 53.02 17.16
CA THR A 18 -16.30 53.61 15.98
C THR A 18 -15.21 52.66 15.47
N LEU A 19 -15.30 52.27 14.20
CA LEU A 19 -14.29 51.58 13.39
C LEU A 19 -12.96 52.37 13.22
N ASP A 20 -12.68 53.33 14.11
CA ASP A 20 -11.57 54.28 14.02
C ASP A 20 -10.36 53.91 14.89
N GLN A 21 -10.28 52.69 15.41
CA GLN A 21 -9.08 52.20 16.10
C GLN A 21 -8.30 51.22 15.24
N GLU A 22 -7.28 51.75 14.56
CA GLU A 22 -6.03 51.07 14.17
C GLU A 22 -6.16 49.62 13.69
N ALA A 23 -6.98 49.37 12.66
CA ALA A 23 -6.76 48.20 11.83
C ALA A 23 -5.53 48.47 10.96
N ALA A 24 -4.34 48.05 11.42
CA ALA A 24 -3.12 48.09 10.61
C ALA A 24 -3.45 47.63 9.19
N ALA A 25 -3.23 48.50 8.20
CA ALA A 25 -3.53 48.20 6.81
C ALA A 25 -2.87 46.87 6.45
N LEU A 26 -3.66 45.91 5.92
CA LEU A 26 -3.14 44.62 5.48
C LEU A 26 -1.89 44.85 4.63
N PRO A 27 -0.74 44.20 4.94
CA PRO A 27 0.47 44.33 4.14
C PRO A 27 0.32 43.56 2.83
N LEU A 28 -0.52 44.09 1.93
CA LEU A 28 -0.88 43.45 0.65
C LEU A 28 0.33 43.19 -0.23
N ALA A 29 1.41 43.98 -0.09
CA ALA A 29 2.64 43.75 -0.82
C ALA A 29 3.25 42.38 -0.51
N ASP A 30 3.27 41.98 0.77
CA ASP A 30 3.86 40.71 1.21
C ASP A 30 2.94 39.54 0.82
N LEU A 31 1.63 39.72 1.01
CA LEU A 31 0.61 38.71 0.71
C LEU A 31 0.49 38.39 -0.78
N LEU A 32 0.88 39.30 -1.67
CA LEU A 32 0.87 39.11 -3.11
C LEU A 32 2.10 38.36 -3.64
N THR A 33 3.04 37.97 -2.77
CA THR A 33 4.26 37.24 -3.16
C THR A 33 4.42 35.88 -2.47
N PRO A 34 3.40 35.00 -2.50
CA PRO A 34 3.53 33.67 -1.91
C PRO A 34 4.57 32.85 -2.67
N ARG A 35 5.33 32.04 -1.92
CA ARG A 35 6.33 31.10 -2.45
C ARG A 35 5.79 29.69 -2.57
N THR A 36 4.76 29.36 -1.81
CA THR A 36 4.13 28.03 -1.77
C THR A 36 2.62 28.13 -1.97
N VAL A 37 1.97 27.03 -2.37
CA VAL A 37 0.50 26.98 -2.48
C VAL A 37 -0.16 27.25 -1.13
N ALA A 38 0.40 26.71 -0.04
CA ALA A 38 -0.11 26.94 1.32
C ALA A 38 -0.05 28.43 1.71
N GLU A 39 1.06 29.11 1.45
CA GLU A 39 1.17 30.56 1.69
C GLU A 39 0.15 31.36 0.86
N ALA A 40 -0.12 30.94 -0.38
CA ALA A 40 -1.13 31.57 -1.23
C ALA A 40 -2.56 31.34 -0.71
N ASP A 41 -2.85 30.14 -0.21
CA ASP A 41 -4.13 29.80 0.42
C ASP A 41 -4.37 30.62 1.69
N ASP A 42 -3.36 30.73 2.56
CA ASP A 42 -3.42 31.53 3.78
C ASP A 42 -3.64 33.02 3.45
N ALA A 43 -2.91 33.54 2.45
CA ALA A 43 -3.06 34.93 2.01
C ALA A 43 -4.44 35.21 1.39
N LEU A 44 -5.01 34.28 0.62
CA LEU A 44 -6.37 34.39 0.09
C LEU A 44 -7.41 34.41 1.22
N ALA A 45 -7.24 33.55 2.23
CA ALA A 45 -8.13 33.51 3.38
C ALA A 45 -8.11 34.84 4.17
N LEU A 46 -6.91 35.42 4.35
CA LEU A 46 -6.76 36.73 5.02
C LEU A 46 -7.40 37.88 4.22
N ILE A 47 -7.28 37.86 2.88
CA ILE A 47 -7.93 38.86 2.02
C ILE A 47 -9.46 38.67 2.05
N ALA A 48 -9.96 37.44 1.96
CA ALA A 48 -11.39 37.14 1.99
C ALA A 48 -12.04 37.58 3.31
N ALA A 49 -11.39 37.30 4.44
CA ALA A 49 -11.84 37.71 5.78
C ALA A 49 -11.94 39.24 5.97
N ARG A 50 -11.34 40.02 5.08
CA ARG A 50 -11.36 41.49 5.09
C ARG A 50 -12.21 42.08 3.98
N LEU A 51 -12.35 41.37 2.87
CA LEU A 51 -13.18 41.79 1.74
C LEU A 51 -14.68 41.75 2.07
N GLU A 52 -15.14 40.72 2.78
CA GLU A 52 -16.56 40.59 3.16
C GLU A 52 -17.01 41.75 4.07
N PRO A 53 -16.34 42.07 5.19
CA PRO A 53 -16.66 43.26 5.99
C PRO A 53 -16.53 44.58 5.23
N ALA A 54 -15.57 44.70 4.30
CA ALA A 54 -15.40 45.90 3.49
C ALA A 54 -16.56 46.10 2.52
N ASN A 55 -17.06 45.03 1.89
CA ASN A 55 -18.24 45.08 1.03
C ASN A 55 -19.50 45.41 1.83
N ASP A 56 -19.67 44.83 3.02
CA ASP A 56 -20.79 45.13 3.91
C ASP A 56 -20.77 46.59 4.37
N ALA A 57 -19.58 47.14 4.67
CA ALA A 57 -19.42 48.55 5.01
C ALA A 57 -19.78 49.48 3.83
N VAL A 58 -19.42 49.11 2.60
CA VAL A 58 -19.82 49.86 1.39
C VAL A 58 -21.35 49.83 1.20
N ALA A 59 -22.00 48.68 1.41
CA ALA A 59 -23.45 48.56 1.32
C ALA A 59 -24.16 49.38 2.40
N ALA A 60 -23.75 49.26 3.67
CA ALA A 60 -24.31 50.04 4.77
C ALA A 60 -24.11 51.55 4.58
N HIS A 61 -22.95 51.96 4.04
CA HIS A 61 -22.69 53.35 3.71
C HIS A 61 -23.68 53.87 2.65
N ALA A 62 -23.98 53.08 1.62
CA ALA A 62 -24.93 53.46 0.58
C ALA A 62 -26.36 53.63 1.12
N GLU A 63 -26.77 52.80 2.09
CA GLU A 63 -28.09 52.88 2.75
C GLU A 63 -28.24 54.13 3.64
N SER A 64 -27.15 54.59 4.26
CA SER A 64 -27.14 55.77 5.15
C SER A 64 -27.13 57.14 4.42
N ARG A 65 -27.23 57.15 3.09
CA ARG A 65 -27.13 58.38 2.29
C ARG A 65 -28.24 59.38 2.60
N ASP A 66 -29.47 58.91 2.73
CA ASP A 66 -30.62 59.80 2.98
C ASP A 66 -30.52 60.49 4.34
N ASP A 67 -29.96 59.82 5.35
CA ASP A 67 -29.67 60.41 6.66
C ASP A 67 -28.58 61.49 6.57
N ALA A 68 -27.55 61.29 5.75
CA ALA A 68 -26.49 62.27 5.51
C ALA A 68 -26.99 63.51 4.75
N LEU A 69 -27.91 63.33 3.78
CA LEU A 69 -28.60 64.42 3.09
C LEU A 69 -29.40 65.28 4.08
N LEU A 70 -30.14 64.64 4.99
CA LEU A 70 -30.94 65.32 6.02
C LEU A 70 -30.06 66.05 7.06
N ALA A 71 -28.87 65.51 7.37
CA ALA A 71 -27.93 66.10 8.31
C ALA A 71 -27.03 67.21 7.69
N GLY A 72 -27.03 67.36 6.35
CA GLY A 72 -26.19 68.34 5.66
C GLY A 72 -24.69 68.00 5.62
N THR A 73 -24.32 66.73 5.79
CA THR A 73 -22.92 66.24 5.86
C THR A 73 -22.50 65.48 4.60
N GLU A 74 -23.12 65.78 3.45
CA GLU A 74 -22.99 65.02 2.20
C GLU A 74 -21.54 64.86 1.72
N ALA A 75 -20.75 65.94 1.78
CA ALA A 75 -19.37 65.92 1.30
C ALA A 75 -18.45 65.00 2.13
N GLU A 76 -18.68 64.92 3.44
CA GLU A 76 -17.92 64.02 4.34
C GLU A 76 -18.35 62.57 4.17
N HIS A 77 -19.66 62.35 3.97
CA HIS A 77 -20.23 61.04 3.64
C HIS A 77 -19.65 60.50 2.34
N ASP A 78 -19.70 61.28 1.25
CA ASP A 78 -19.13 60.87 -0.04
C ASP A 78 -17.62 60.56 0.06
N ALA A 79 -16.86 61.36 0.81
CA ALA A 79 -15.43 61.13 1.01
C ALA A 79 -15.12 59.88 1.84
N HIS A 80 -16.03 59.46 2.72
CA HIS A 80 -15.91 58.21 3.47
C HIS A 80 -16.30 57.00 2.61
N GLY A 81 -17.41 57.08 1.88
CA GLY A 81 -17.87 56.06 0.94
C GLY A 81 -16.84 55.76 -0.14
N GLN A 82 -16.16 56.79 -0.66
CA GLN A 82 -15.08 56.63 -1.64
C GLN A 82 -13.91 55.83 -1.05
N ARG A 83 -13.52 56.06 0.21
CA ARG A 83 -12.44 55.31 0.87
C ARG A 83 -12.80 53.84 1.05
N LEU A 84 -14.03 53.54 1.49
CA LEU A 84 -14.53 52.17 1.63
C LEU A 84 -14.57 51.45 0.28
N ALA A 85 -15.07 52.12 -0.77
CA ALA A 85 -15.11 51.57 -2.12
C ALA A 85 -13.72 51.34 -2.71
N ASP A 86 -12.74 52.21 -2.41
CA ASP A 86 -11.36 52.04 -2.85
C ASP A 86 -10.65 50.89 -2.13
N GLU A 87 -10.92 50.70 -0.83
CA GLU A 87 -10.42 49.55 -0.06
C GLU A 87 -10.99 48.23 -0.57
N ALA A 88 -12.31 48.13 -0.75
CA ALA A 88 -12.96 46.94 -1.31
C ALA A 88 -12.41 46.61 -2.71
N ARG A 89 -12.28 47.60 -3.59
CA ARG A 89 -11.67 47.42 -4.92
C ARG A 89 -10.22 46.93 -4.84
N ARG A 90 -9.42 47.49 -3.92
CA ARG A 90 -8.03 47.08 -3.72
C ARG A 90 -7.92 45.62 -3.26
N LEU A 91 -8.78 45.20 -2.35
CA LEU A 91 -8.83 43.82 -1.85
C LEU A 91 -9.30 42.84 -2.96
N THR A 92 -10.29 43.21 -3.77
CA THR A 92 -10.74 42.40 -4.91
C THR A 92 -9.62 42.17 -5.92
N VAL A 93 -8.94 43.24 -6.35
CA VAL A 93 -7.80 43.13 -7.30
C VAL A 93 -6.67 42.29 -6.70
N ALA A 94 -6.42 42.41 -5.40
CA ALA A 94 -5.41 41.60 -4.73
C ALA A 94 -5.80 40.11 -4.71
N ALA A 95 -7.06 39.78 -4.40
CA ALA A 95 -7.56 38.41 -4.42
C ALA A 95 -7.45 37.78 -5.82
N GLU A 96 -7.84 38.51 -6.88
CA GLU A 96 -7.74 38.03 -8.26
C GLU A 96 -6.29 37.73 -8.67
N ARG A 97 -5.37 38.65 -8.37
CA ARG A 97 -3.93 38.45 -8.65
C ARG A 97 -3.36 37.26 -7.89
N LEU A 98 -3.74 37.11 -6.63
CA LEU A 98 -3.27 36.02 -5.78
C LEU A 98 -3.85 34.67 -6.25
N ALA A 99 -5.09 34.63 -6.72
CA ALA A 99 -5.70 33.43 -7.28
C ALA A 99 -4.96 32.94 -8.54
N ILE A 100 -4.56 33.87 -9.42
CA ILE A 100 -3.72 33.55 -10.60
C ILE A 100 -2.38 32.99 -10.13
N ARG A 101 -1.71 33.67 -9.20
CA ARG A 101 -0.41 33.25 -8.69
C ARG A 101 -0.48 31.87 -8.04
N ARG A 102 -1.53 31.58 -7.28
CA ARG A 102 -1.79 30.26 -6.68
C ARG A 102 -1.91 29.18 -7.77
N ALA A 103 -2.66 29.43 -8.83
CA ALA A 103 -2.81 28.47 -9.92
C ALA A 103 -1.48 28.15 -10.60
N GLU A 104 -0.62 29.15 -10.80
CA GLU A 104 0.74 28.94 -11.30
C GLU A 104 1.57 28.08 -10.34
N LEU A 105 1.52 28.36 -9.04
CA LEU A 105 2.24 27.59 -8.03
C LEU A 105 1.81 26.13 -8.01
N VAL A 106 0.50 25.86 -8.04
CA VAL A 106 -0.06 24.49 -8.14
C VAL A 106 0.48 23.79 -9.39
N ALA A 107 0.41 24.43 -10.56
CA ALA A 107 0.90 23.84 -11.80
C ALA A 107 2.42 23.55 -11.75
N THR A 108 3.21 24.40 -11.08
CA THR A 108 4.65 24.15 -10.90
C THR A 108 4.94 23.00 -9.94
N GLU A 109 4.19 22.89 -8.83
CA GLU A 109 4.33 21.78 -7.88
C GLU A 109 3.92 20.46 -8.53
N GLU A 110 2.80 20.41 -9.23
CA GLU A 110 2.33 19.24 -9.98
C GLU A 110 3.35 18.79 -11.01
N ARG A 111 3.93 19.73 -11.76
CA ARG A 111 4.99 19.42 -12.72
C ARG A 111 6.23 18.85 -12.04
N ALA A 112 6.68 19.45 -10.93
CA ALA A 112 7.84 18.96 -10.19
C ALA A 112 7.59 17.57 -9.55
N HIS A 113 6.35 17.28 -9.16
CA HIS A 113 5.94 15.94 -8.74
C HIS A 113 5.97 14.94 -9.91
N ALA A 114 5.38 15.29 -11.05
CA ALA A 114 5.38 14.44 -12.24
C ALA A 114 6.81 14.15 -12.74
N GLU A 115 7.70 15.14 -12.73
CA GLU A 115 9.11 14.97 -13.11
C GLU A 115 9.84 13.99 -12.17
N ARG A 116 9.58 14.06 -10.86
CA ARG A 116 10.12 13.11 -9.88
C ARG A 116 9.59 11.70 -10.09
N ASP A 117 8.30 11.55 -10.33
CA ASP A 117 7.67 10.24 -10.55
C ASP A 117 8.17 9.58 -11.84
N VAL A 118 8.31 10.36 -12.92
CA VAL A 118 8.91 9.89 -14.18
C VAL A 118 10.35 9.43 -13.95
N GLN A 119 11.16 10.18 -13.19
CA GLN A 119 12.53 9.79 -12.90
C GLN A 119 12.58 8.51 -12.06
N ALA A 120 11.77 8.41 -11.00
CA ALA A 120 11.66 7.19 -10.21
C ALA A 120 11.22 5.98 -11.04
N GLY A 121 10.32 6.19 -11.99
CA GLY A 121 9.90 5.17 -12.96
C GLY A 121 11.04 4.71 -13.88
N ARG A 122 11.86 5.63 -14.39
CA ARG A 122 13.06 5.31 -15.18
C ARG A 122 14.08 4.51 -14.36
N ASP A 123 14.34 4.92 -13.13
CA ASP A 123 15.27 4.22 -12.24
C ASP A 123 14.75 2.82 -11.84
N ALA A 124 13.43 2.65 -11.72
CA ALA A 124 12.81 1.35 -11.51
C ALA A 124 12.92 0.46 -12.75
N ALA A 125 12.70 1.00 -13.95
CA ALA A 125 12.83 0.29 -15.22
C ALA A 125 14.27 -0.21 -15.43
N GLN A 126 15.28 0.65 -15.20
CA GLN A 126 16.69 0.24 -15.29
C GLN A 126 17.02 -0.89 -14.32
N ARG A 127 16.59 -0.78 -13.05
CA ARG A 127 16.81 -1.85 -12.06
C ARG A 127 16.10 -3.14 -12.44
N ALA A 128 14.94 -3.07 -13.10
CA ALA A 128 14.23 -4.24 -13.61
C ALA A 128 14.99 -4.90 -14.77
N GLU A 129 15.54 -4.11 -15.69
CA GLU A 129 16.39 -4.58 -16.78
C GLU A 129 17.65 -5.28 -16.25
N ASP A 130 18.39 -4.64 -15.35
CA ASP A 130 19.61 -5.21 -14.75
C ASP A 130 19.33 -6.55 -14.04
N ARG A 131 18.21 -6.63 -13.31
CA ARG A 131 17.76 -7.87 -12.66
C ARG A 131 17.36 -8.94 -13.66
N THR A 132 16.72 -8.55 -14.76
CA THR A 132 16.32 -9.47 -15.84
C THR A 132 17.56 -10.06 -16.51
N LEU A 133 18.54 -9.23 -16.85
CA LEU A 133 19.82 -9.67 -17.42
C LEU A 133 20.57 -10.61 -16.47
N LYS A 134 20.60 -10.28 -15.16
CA LYS A 134 21.20 -11.16 -14.15
C LYS A 134 20.47 -12.51 -14.06
N TYR A 135 19.14 -12.49 -14.04
CA TYR A 135 18.33 -13.70 -14.03
C TYR A 135 18.63 -14.57 -15.27
N GLN A 136 18.66 -13.97 -16.45
CA GLN A 136 18.99 -14.67 -17.71
C GLN A 136 20.39 -15.29 -17.66
N GLY A 137 21.40 -14.57 -17.15
CA GLY A 137 22.75 -15.11 -16.98
C GLY A 137 22.80 -16.30 -16.03
N LEU A 138 22.14 -16.22 -14.88
CA LEU A 138 22.05 -17.34 -13.92
C LEU A 138 21.28 -18.53 -14.49
N ALA A 139 20.20 -18.26 -15.22
CA ALA A 139 19.42 -19.27 -15.92
C ALA A 139 20.25 -20.02 -16.96
N HIS A 140 21.08 -19.31 -17.73
CA HIS A 140 21.98 -19.91 -18.70
C HIS A 140 23.04 -20.80 -18.02
N GLN A 141 23.72 -20.28 -16.99
CA GLN A 141 24.68 -21.06 -16.19
C GLN A 141 24.05 -22.33 -15.60
N LEU A 142 22.82 -22.23 -15.08
CA LEU A 142 22.11 -23.39 -14.56
C LEU A 142 21.78 -24.39 -15.67
N ALA A 143 21.38 -23.92 -16.85
CA ALA A 143 21.11 -24.79 -18.00
C ALA A 143 22.37 -25.53 -18.47
N GLU A 144 23.53 -24.87 -18.51
CA GLU A 144 24.81 -25.50 -18.83
C GLU A 144 25.15 -26.62 -17.82
N VAL A 145 25.08 -26.31 -16.52
CA VAL A 145 25.34 -27.30 -15.45
C VAL A 145 24.39 -28.48 -15.56
N LEU A 146 23.09 -28.24 -15.80
CA LEU A 146 22.11 -29.31 -15.94
C LEU A 146 22.30 -30.14 -17.22
N ALA A 147 22.86 -29.57 -18.29
CA ALA A 147 23.15 -30.29 -19.53
C ALA A 147 24.28 -31.32 -19.36
N GLU A 148 25.23 -31.09 -18.46
CA GLU A 148 26.34 -32.02 -18.19
C GLU A 148 25.93 -33.22 -17.31
N LEU A 149 24.95 -33.02 -16.41
CA LEU A 149 24.55 -34.04 -15.43
C LEU A 149 24.10 -35.39 -16.03
N PRO A 150 23.33 -35.46 -17.14
CA PRO A 150 22.98 -36.72 -17.78
C PRO A 150 24.18 -37.52 -18.27
N GLU A 151 25.21 -36.85 -18.81
CA GLU A 151 26.41 -37.52 -19.28
C GLU A 151 27.19 -38.11 -18.10
N LEU A 152 27.42 -37.32 -17.05
CA LEU A 152 28.09 -37.78 -15.82
C LEU A 152 27.31 -38.94 -15.18
N HIS A 153 25.99 -38.87 -15.17
CA HIS A 153 25.13 -39.96 -14.71
C HIS A 153 25.36 -41.25 -15.52
N ALA A 154 25.38 -41.15 -16.85
CA ALA A 154 25.63 -42.30 -17.72
C ALA A 154 27.05 -42.87 -17.53
N GLN A 155 28.04 -42.03 -17.24
CA GLN A 155 29.41 -42.46 -16.92
C GLN A 155 29.46 -43.25 -15.60
N VAL A 156 28.82 -42.76 -14.53
CA VAL A 156 28.72 -43.47 -13.23
C VAL A 156 28.00 -44.80 -13.39
N GLU A 157 26.87 -44.84 -14.10
CA GLU A 157 26.14 -46.09 -14.35
C GLU A 157 26.93 -47.09 -15.21
N ARG A 158 27.71 -46.60 -16.17
CA ARG A 158 28.65 -47.45 -16.92
C ARG A 158 29.73 -48.03 -16.01
N ALA A 159 30.35 -47.21 -15.16
CA ALA A 159 31.36 -47.66 -14.19
C ALA A 159 30.78 -48.71 -13.23
N ARG A 160 29.56 -48.51 -12.70
CA ARG A 160 28.84 -49.49 -11.87
C ARG A 160 28.61 -50.83 -12.58
N ARG A 161 28.28 -50.81 -13.87
CA ARG A 161 28.12 -52.05 -14.66
C ARG A 161 29.44 -52.78 -14.84
N ILE A 162 30.50 -52.07 -15.17
CA ILE A 162 31.85 -52.64 -15.33
C ILE A 162 32.33 -53.23 -13.99
N ALA A 163 32.17 -52.50 -12.88
CA ALA A 163 32.55 -52.99 -11.55
C ALA A 163 31.86 -54.31 -11.21
N ARG A 164 30.54 -54.42 -11.48
CA ARG A 164 29.78 -55.68 -11.31
C ARG A 164 30.25 -56.81 -12.21
N GLN A 165 30.61 -56.51 -13.46
CA GLN A 165 31.09 -57.53 -14.42
C GLN A 165 32.44 -58.12 -14.01
N HIS A 166 33.27 -57.34 -13.32
CA HIS A 166 34.63 -57.71 -12.94
C HIS A 166 34.80 -57.97 -11.43
N ASP A 167 33.70 -58.06 -10.68
CA ASP A 167 33.70 -58.26 -9.22
C ASP A 167 34.57 -57.24 -8.46
N LEU A 168 34.52 -55.97 -8.91
CA LEU A 168 35.20 -54.84 -8.27
C LEU A 168 34.25 -54.10 -7.33
N SER A 169 34.80 -53.49 -6.27
CA SER A 169 34.02 -52.59 -5.41
C SER A 169 33.52 -51.38 -6.22
N ALA A 170 32.24 -51.05 -6.02
CA ALA A 170 31.60 -49.86 -6.56
C ALA A 170 31.41 -48.75 -5.48
N ASP A 171 32.11 -48.86 -4.35
CA ASP A 171 32.01 -47.91 -3.25
C ASP A 171 32.39 -46.50 -3.71
N GLY A 172 31.57 -45.52 -3.35
CA GLY A 172 31.76 -44.12 -3.76
C GLY A 172 31.24 -43.77 -5.16
N LEU A 173 30.84 -44.74 -5.99
CA LEU A 173 30.10 -44.49 -7.23
C LEU A 173 28.63 -44.21 -6.90
N VAL A 174 28.35 -43.10 -6.21
CA VAL A 174 27.00 -42.71 -5.77
C VAL A 174 26.63 -41.34 -6.31
N LEU A 175 25.45 -41.22 -6.90
CA LEU A 175 24.98 -39.96 -7.46
C LEU A 175 24.54 -39.02 -6.34
N PRO A 176 24.71 -37.69 -6.49
CA PRO A 176 24.36 -36.73 -5.44
C PRO A 176 22.89 -36.78 -4.97
N HIS A 177 21.95 -37.18 -5.84
CA HIS A 177 20.55 -37.32 -5.44
C HIS A 177 20.29 -38.62 -4.68
N GLU A 178 21.09 -39.66 -4.88
CA GLU A 178 21.00 -40.91 -4.12
C GLU A 178 21.53 -40.72 -2.69
N THR A 179 22.64 -40.00 -2.52
CA THR A 179 23.18 -39.69 -1.17
C THR A 179 22.28 -38.77 -0.36
N ARG A 180 21.54 -37.89 -1.02
CA ARG A 180 20.61 -36.93 -0.39
C ARG A 180 19.19 -37.49 -0.23
N SER A 181 18.88 -38.63 -0.86
CA SER A 181 17.61 -39.31 -0.70
C SER A 181 17.71 -40.35 0.42
N ARG A 182 16.66 -40.47 1.24
CA ARG A 182 16.55 -41.45 2.31
C ARG A 182 15.18 -42.13 2.24
N PRO A 183 15.11 -43.47 2.26
CA PRO A 183 13.82 -44.17 2.32
C PRO A 183 13.10 -43.90 3.65
N ALA A 184 11.79 -44.13 3.68
CA ALA A 184 11.05 -44.13 4.94
C ALA A 184 11.48 -45.33 5.79
N GLU A 185 11.59 -45.12 7.10
CA GLU A 185 11.85 -46.20 8.07
C GLU A 185 10.56 -46.48 8.84
N PHE A 186 10.24 -47.77 8.98
CA PHE A 186 9.05 -48.26 9.66
C PHE A 186 9.47 -49.17 10.82
N GLU A 187 8.73 -49.08 11.92
CA GLU A 187 8.76 -50.05 13.01
C GLU A 187 7.54 -50.94 12.91
N GLU A 188 7.69 -52.19 13.29
CA GLU A 188 6.54 -53.04 13.61
C GLU A 188 6.17 -52.81 15.06
N VAL A 189 4.95 -52.32 15.30
CA VAL A 189 4.41 -52.11 16.64
C VAL A 189 3.23 -53.04 16.83
N GLU A 190 3.23 -53.76 17.94
CA GLU A 190 2.08 -54.55 18.36
C GLU A 190 1.06 -53.62 19.00
N VAL A 191 -0.10 -53.47 18.36
CA VAL A 191 -1.20 -52.64 18.85
C VAL A 191 -2.37 -53.51 19.26
N GLU A 192 -2.94 -53.17 20.41
CA GLU A 192 -4.17 -53.78 20.90
C GLU A 192 -5.35 -53.16 20.13
N VAL A 193 -6.01 -53.97 19.31
CA VAL A 193 -7.22 -53.58 18.59
C VAL A 193 -8.41 -53.98 19.44
N VAL A 194 -9.22 -52.99 19.78
CA VAL A 194 -10.48 -53.18 20.50
C VAL A 194 -11.63 -53.19 19.50
N GLN A 195 -12.27 -54.36 19.34
CA GLN A 195 -13.44 -54.49 18.49
C GLN A 195 -14.70 -54.21 19.32
N HIS A 196 -15.44 -53.20 18.91
CA HIS A 196 -16.72 -52.83 19.53
C HIS A 196 -17.89 -53.57 18.88
N GLY A 197 -18.92 -53.80 19.69
CA GLY A 197 -20.12 -54.48 19.25
C GLY A 197 -21.02 -53.64 18.36
N PRO A 198 -21.88 -54.31 17.56
CA PRO A 198 -22.94 -53.60 16.85
C PRO A 198 -23.88 -52.94 17.86
N ARG A 199 -24.27 -51.69 17.57
CA ARG A 199 -25.30 -51.01 18.36
C ARG A 199 -26.65 -51.67 18.10
N VAL A 200 -27.16 -52.41 19.07
CA VAL A 200 -28.52 -52.98 19.00
C VAL A 200 -29.49 -52.06 19.75
N THR A 201 -30.46 -51.50 19.02
CA THR A 201 -31.56 -50.70 19.58
C THR A 201 -32.90 -51.36 19.29
N ASP A 202 -33.89 -51.17 20.16
CA ASP A 202 -35.27 -51.55 19.91
C ASP A 202 -35.97 -50.61 18.91
N GLY A 203 -37.25 -50.89 18.62
CA GLY A 203 -38.08 -50.07 17.74
C GLY A 203 -38.40 -48.67 18.28
N GLU A 204 -38.12 -48.40 19.57
CA GLU A 204 -38.25 -47.09 20.21
C GLU A 204 -36.90 -46.36 20.32
N GLY A 205 -35.82 -46.94 19.78
CA GLY A 205 -34.46 -46.40 19.80
C GLY A 205 -33.69 -46.63 21.11
N ARG A 206 -34.23 -47.41 22.06
CA ARG A 206 -33.57 -47.74 23.34
C ARG A 206 -32.55 -48.86 23.14
N ARG A 207 -31.41 -48.78 23.82
CA ARG A 207 -30.30 -49.72 23.70
C ARG A 207 -30.68 -51.06 24.36
N LEU A 208 -30.60 -52.17 23.62
CA LEU A 208 -30.99 -53.50 24.09
C LEU A 208 -29.83 -54.36 24.61
N GLY A 209 -28.60 -53.84 24.64
CA GLY A 209 -27.42 -54.59 25.08
C GLY A 209 -26.17 -53.72 25.18
N ALA A 210 -25.02 -54.40 25.34
CA ALA A 210 -23.70 -53.78 25.37
C ALA A 210 -23.53 -52.80 24.21
N GLY A 211 -22.97 -51.64 24.51
CA GLY A 211 -22.91 -50.51 23.64
C GLY A 211 -21.87 -50.55 22.53
N PRO A 212 -21.95 -49.66 21.53
CA PRO A 212 -20.83 -49.32 20.64
C PRO A 212 -19.52 -48.93 21.35
N ASP A 213 -19.53 -48.67 22.66
CA ASP A 213 -18.33 -48.38 23.44
C ASP A 213 -17.86 -49.60 24.27
N ASP A 214 -18.67 -50.65 24.34
CA ASP A 214 -18.34 -51.85 25.10
C ASP A 214 -17.48 -52.80 24.23
N PRO A 215 -16.27 -53.16 24.69
CA PRO A 215 -15.35 -53.99 23.93
C PRO A 215 -15.85 -55.44 23.89
N ILE A 216 -16.07 -55.99 22.69
CA ILE A 216 -16.49 -57.39 22.50
C ILE A 216 -15.28 -58.32 22.34
N ALA A 217 -14.20 -57.84 21.72
CA ALA A 217 -12.95 -58.60 21.60
C ALA A 217 -11.75 -57.66 21.66
N ARG A 218 -10.66 -58.17 22.24
CA ARG A 218 -9.35 -57.53 22.23
C ARG A 218 -8.37 -58.51 21.61
N PHE A 219 -7.65 -58.07 20.60
CA PHE A 219 -6.61 -58.87 19.97
C PHE A 219 -5.45 -57.97 19.57
N HIS A 220 -4.26 -58.55 19.52
CA HIS A 220 -3.06 -57.85 19.08
C HIS A 220 -2.91 -58.00 17.57
N ARG A 221 -2.57 -56.89 16.91
CA ARG A 221 -2.18 -56.88 15.50
C ARG A 221 -0.85 -56.15 15.36
N THR A 222 0.04 -56.72 14.56
CA THR A 222 1.26 -56.01 14.15
C THR A 222 0.90 -54.96 13.12
N GLU A 223 1.22 -53.70 13.41
CA GLU A 223 1.07 -52.60 12.46
C GLU A 223 2.43 -51.98 12.14
N SER A 224 2.63 -51.64 10.87
CA SER A 224 3.80 -50.89 10.44
C SER A 224 3.59 -49.41 10.74
N ARG A 225 4.32 -48.89 11.72
CA ARG A 225 4.33 -47.47 12.08
C ARG A 225 5.54 -46.80 11.44
N MET A 226 5.31 -45.74 10.66
CA MET A 226 6.41 -44.94 10.14
C MET A 226 7.11 -44.21 11.30
N ILE A 227 8.41 -44.49 11.50
CA ILE A 227 9.25 -43.80 12.49
C ILE A 227 9.89 -42.57 11.86
N ARG A 228 10.11 -42.62 10.55
CA ARG A 228 10.90 -41.61 9.85
C ARG A 228 10.40 -41.44 8.42
N PRO A 229 10.08 -40.20 7.99
CA PRO A 229 9.58 -39.96 6.66
C PRO A 229 10.69 -40.12 5.61
N GLN A 230 10.27 -40.52 4.42
CA GLN A 230 11.09 -40.51 3.22
C GLN A 230 11.51 -39.09 2.89
N VAL A 231 12.78 -38.92 2.51
CA VAL A 231 13.31 -37.68 1.93
C VAL A 231 13.75 -38.02 0.51
N THR A 232 13.19 -37.35 -0.50
CA THR A 232 13.57 -37.57 -1.89
C THR A 232 14.23 -36.31 -2.40
N ALA A 233 15.52 -36.39 -2.73
CA ALA A 233 16.21 -35.30 -3.41
C ALA A 233 15.80 -35.31 -4.88
N ALA A 234 15.65 -34.12 -5.48
CA ALA A 234 15.31 -34.00 -6.88
C ALA A 234 16.39 -34.65 -7.75
N ASN A 235 15.98 -35.56 -8.64
CA ASN A 235 16.87 -36.12 -9.63
C ASN A 235 17.00 -35.14 -10.81
N LEU A 236 18.00 -34.26 -10.72
CA LEU A 236 18.25 -33.22 -11.73
C LEU A 236 18.75 -33.78 -13.08
N THR A 237 19.13 -35.04 -13.17
CA THR A 237 19.54 -35.66 -14.45
C THR A 237 18.35 -35.87 -15.40
N ALA A 238 17.12 -35.85 -14.87
CA ALA A 238 15.88 -35.95 -15.63
C ALA A 238 15.13 -34.60 -15.73
N ALA A 239 15.68 -33.54 -15.13
CA ALA A 239 15.05 -32.22 -15.14
C ALA A 239 15.29 -31.52 -16.49
N ARG A 240 14.27 -30.82 -16.98
CA ARG A 240 14.38 -29.86 -18.08
C ARG A 240 13.99 -28.50 -17.56
N ILE A 241 14.82 -27.50 -17.82
CA ILE A 241 14.47 -26.11 -17.56
C ILE A 241 14.13 -25.47 -18.90
N GLU A 242 12.87 -25.05 -19.05
CA GLU A 242 12.45 -24.20 -20.14
C GLU A 242 12.74 -22.75 -19.75
N LEU A 243 13.63 -22.10 -20.50
CA LEU A 243 13.89 -20.68 -20.32
C LEU A 243 12.92 -19.89 -21.21
N PRO A 244 12.25 -18.86 -20.68
CA PRO A 244 11.44 -17.98 -21.51
C PRO A 244 12.37 -17.30 -22.51
N ALA A 245 12.04 -17.42 -23.80
CA ALA A 245 12.82 -16.77 -24.84
C ALA A 245 12.76 -15.26 -24.72
N ILE A 246 13.88 -14.64 -25.07
CA ILE A 246 14.11 -13.20 -25.01
C ILE A 246 13.14 -12.45 -25.96
N ASP A 247 12.59 -13.11 -26.99
CA ASP A 247 11.75 -12.49 -28.03
C ASP A 247 10.27 -12.94 -28.05
N GLY A 248 9.74 -13.48 -26.95
CA GLY A 248 8.30 -13.82 -26.88
C GLY A 248 7.87 -15.09 -27.64
N GLY A 249 8.82 -15.85 -28.19
CA GLY A 249 8.57 -17.18 -28.75
C GLY A 249 9.45 -18.23 -28.07
N ALA A 250 8.86 -19.18 -27.33
CA ALA A 250 9.55 -20.21 -26.56
C ALA A 250 10.76 -20.81 -27.31
N ALA A 251 11.96 -20.56 -26.80
CA ALA A 251 13.18 -21.16 -27.30
C ALA A 251 13.35 -22.47 -26.55
N ILE A 252 12.83 -23.54 -27.15
CA ILE A 252 13.13 -24.89 -26.70
C ILE A 252 14.62 -25.11 -26.97
N VAL A 253 15.45 -24.99 -25.94
CA VAL A 253 16.82 -25.52 -26.01
C VAL A 253 16.72 -27.03 -25.83
N SER A 254 16.32 -27.73 -26.89
CA SER A 254 16.51 -29.17 -27.00
C SER A 254 17.77 -29.42 -27.79
N GLN A 255 18.83 -29.85 -27.11
CA GLN A 255 19.84 -30.69 -27.77
C GLN A 255 19.81 -32.06 -27.10
N GLY A 256 19.02 -32.95 -27.70
CA GLY A 256 19.24 -34.38 -27.65
C GLY A 256 19.60 -34.84 -29.08
N PRO A 257 20.43 -35.87 -29.25
CA PRO A 257 20.97 -36.21 -30.55
C PRO A 257 19.86 -36.64 -31.51
N ASP A 258 19.87 -36.07 -32.71
CA ASP A 258 19.10 -36.53 -33.85
C ASP A 258 19.40 -38.02 -34.06
N ARG A 259 18.42 -38.88 -33.79
CA ARG A 259 18.47 -40.28 -34.20
C ARG A 259 18.12 -40.34 -35.69
N ARG A 260 19.15 -40.52 -36.53
CA ARG A 260 19.06 -41.29 -37.77
C ARG A 260 20.00 -42.46 -37.68
#